data_AF-A0A6B3HGR8-F1
#
_entry.id   AF-A0A6B3HGR8-F1
#
_cell.length_a   1.000
_cell.length_b   1.000
_cell.length_c   1.000
_cell.angle_alpha   90.00
_cell.angle_beta   90.00
_cell.angle_gamma   90.00
#
_symmetry.space_group_name_H-M   'P 1'
#
loop_
_entity.id
_entity.type
_entity.pdbx_description
1 polymer ?
#
loop_
_entity_poly.entity_id
_entity_poly.type
_entity_poly.pdbx_seq_one_letter_code
_entity_poly.pdbx_strand_id
1 'polypeptide(L)' 'MTDARSPAAATPEAYVLGVDSGGSGLRVALGRVDADGPLFTAVCAEPVRTGTGGIDAAHLLEQLLPTVAELLER' A
#
# COMPACT_ATOMS: atom_id res chain seq x y z
N MET A 1 -35.93 26.09 9.90
CA MET A 1 -35.62 25.10 8.86
C MET A 1 -34.15 24.78 9.00
N THR A 2 -33.83 23.89 9.94
CA THR A 2 -32.45 23.48 10.22
C THR A 2 -32.16 22.32 9.29
N ASP A 3 -31.25 22.54 8.34
CA ASP A 3 -30.77 21.49 7.45
C ASP A 3 -29.92 20.53 8.27
N ALA A 4 -30.50 19.38 8.60
CA ALA A 4 -29.78 18.28 9.22
C ALA A 4 -28.88 17.68 8.14
N ARG A 5 -27.66 18.23 8.02
CA ARG A 5 -26.62 17.67 7.17
C ARG A 5 -26.46 16.21 7.57
N SER A 6 -26.90 15.29 6.72
CA SER A 6 -26.59 13.87 6.86
C SER A 6 -25.09 13.75 7.09
N PRO A 7 -24.61 12.87 7.98
CA PRO A 7 -23.18 12.62 8.04
C PRO A 7 -22.80 12.20 6.63
N ALA A 8 -21.97 13.01 5.96
CA ALA A 8 -21.36 12.59 4.72
C ALA A 8 -20.77 11.22 5.03
N ALA A 9 -21.22 10.18 4.32
CA ALA A 9 -20.63 8.87 4.44
C ALA A 9 -19.12 9.10 4.42
N ALA A 10 -18.43 8.77 5.53
CA ALA A 10 -17.01 9.03 5.65
C ALA A 10 -16.40 8.51 4.36
N THR A 11 -15.81 9.40 3.55
CA THR A 11 -15.08 8.95 2.37
C THR A 11 -14.12 7.92 2.92
N PRO A 12 -14.18 6.65 2.46
CA PRO A 12 -13.32 5.61 3.02
C PRO A 12 -11.91 6.18 3.02
N GLU A 13 -11.25 6.12 4.18
CA GLU A 13 -9.96 6.77 4.38
C GLU A 13 -9.09 6.46 3.17
N ALA A 14 -8.78 7.49 2.38
CA ALA A 14 -8.14 7.28 1.09
C ALA A 14 -6.67 7.03 1.39
N TYR A 15 -6.19 5.85 1.03
CA TYR A 15 -4.81 5.45 1.23
C TYR A 15 -4.02 5.59 -0.07
N VAL A 16 -2.73 5.88 0.08
CA VAL A 16 -1.72 5.82 -0.99
C VAL A 16 -0.73 4.73 -0.62
N LEU A 17 -0.42 3.87 -1.59
CA LEU A 17 0.58 2.82 -1.43
C LEU A 17 1.79 3.11 -2.33
N GLY A 18 2.93 3.41 -1.71
CA GLY A 18 4.22 3.46 -2.40
C GLY A 18 4.85 2.07 -2.44
N VAL A 19 5.26 1.63 -3.63
CA VAL A 19 5.92 0.33 -3.84
C VAL A 19 7.22 0.55 -4.60
N ASP A 20 8.35 0.22 -3.95
CA ASP A 20 9.71 0.31 -4.51
C ASP A 20 10.29 -1.11 -4.63
N SER A 21 10.41 -1.61 -5.87
CA SER A 21 11.01 -2.90 -6.17
C SER A 21 12.45 -2.69 -6.66
N GLY A 22 13.41 -3.14 -5.86
CA GLY A 22 14.84 -3.02 -6.17
C GLY A 22 15.57 -4.35 -6.05
N GLY A 23 16.84 -4.37 -6.45
CA GLY A 23 17.69 -5.57 -6.38
C GLY A 23 17.94 -6.10 -4.96
N SER A 24 17.58 -5.34 -3.93
CA SER A 24 17.72 -5.72 -2.52
C SER A 24 16.40 -6.18 -1.87
N GLY A 25 15.28 -6.19 -2.59
CA GLY A 25 13.97 -6.54 -2.04
C GLY A 25 12.85 -5.57 -2.45
N LEU A 26 11.67 -5.80 -1.87
CA LEU A 26 10.50 -4.96 -2.03
C LEU A 26 10.33 -4.06 -0.79
N ARG A 27 10.13 -2.76 -1.00
CA ARG A 27 9.80 -1.82 0.08
C ARG A 27 8.41 -1.26 -0.17
N VAL A 28 7.63 -1.15 0.91
CA VAL A 28 6.25 -0.70 0.87
C VAL A 28 6.06 0.41 1.89
N ALA A 29 5.33 1.45 1.49
CA ALA A 29 4.94 2.55 2.35
C ALA A 29 3.44 2.81 2.23
N LEU A 30 2.71 2.74 3.34
CA LEU A 30 1.29 3.06 3.40
C LEU A 30 1.12 4.47 3.98
N GLY A 31 0.47 5.35 3.23
CA GLY A 31 0.15 6.71 3.66
C GLY A 31 -1.34 7.01 3.51
N ARG A 32 -1.80 8.09 4.14
CA ARG A 32 -3.15 8.65 3.96
C ARG A 32 -3.08 9.87 3.04
N VAL A 33 -4.09 10.06 2.18
CA VAL A 33 -4.13 11.17 1.21
C VAL A 33 -4.10 12.55 1.87
N ASP A 34 -4.59 12.65 3.11
CA ASP A 34 -4.67 13.87 3.92
C ASP A 34 -3.56 13.99 4.98
N ALA A 35 -2.53 13.14 4.93
CA ALA A 35 -1.41 13.17 5.85
C ALA A 35 -0.08 13.36 5.13
N ASP A 36 0.86 14.04 5.78
CA ASP A 36 2.23 14.17 5.31
C ASP A 36 3.04 12.93 5.69
N GLY A 37 3.60 12.26 4.68
CA GLY A 37 4.47 11.10 4.86
C GLY A 37 3.75 9.77 5.12
N PRO A 38 4.50 8.65 5.23
CA PRO A 38 3.92 7.34 5.44
C PRO A 38 3.49 7.13 6.90
N LEU A 39 2.34 6.49 7.09
CA LEU A 39 1.91 5.95 8.39
C LEU A 39 2.79 4.76 8.80
N PHE A 40 2.98 3.84 7.86
CA PHE A 40 3.73 2.61 8.08
C PHE A 40 4.60 2.29 6.89
N THR A 41 5.72 1.62 7.16
CA THR A 41 6.60 1.06 6.13
C THR A 41 6.91 -0.41 6.44
N ALA A 42 7.18 -1.17 5.39
CA ALA A 42 7.56 -2.58 5.47
C ALA A 42 8.62 -2.91 4.41
N VAL A 43 9.40 -3.96 4.67
CA VAL A 43 10.40 -4.49 3.73
C VAL A 43 10.18 -5.99 3.59
N CYS A 44 10.01 -6.46 2.36
CA CYS A 44 10.07 -7.86 2.01
C CYS A 44 11.51 -8.17 1.57
N ALA A 45 12.17 -9.10 2.27
CA ALA A 45 13.60 -9.33 2.10
C ALA A 45 13.97 -10.01 0.76
N GLU A 46 13.02 -10.65 0.07
CA GLU A 46 13.28 -11.33 -1.19
C GLU A 46 13.06 -10.39 -2.39
N PRO A 47 14.05 -10.19 -3.27
CA PRO A 47 13.86 -9.47 -4.51
C PRO A 47 12.77 -10.11 -5.37
N VAL A 48 11.95 -9.29 -6.02
CA VAL A 48 10.94 -9.81 -6.93
C VAL A 48 11.63 -10.43 -8.15
N ARG A 49 11.34 -11.71 -8.41
CA ARG A 49 11.71 -12.42 -9.64
C ARG A 49 11.50 -11.57 -10.89
N THR A 50 12.48 -11.61 -11.78
CA THR A 50 12.45 -10.95 -13.09
C THR A 50 12.78 -11.97 -14.18
N GLY A 51 12.23 -11.74 -15.38
CA GLY A 51 12.51 -12.54 -16.58
C GLY A 51 12.59 -11.66 -17.83
N THR A 52 12.57 -12.29 -19.00
CA THR A 52 12.63 -11.57 -20.30
C THR A 52 11.49 -10.58 -20.51
N GLY A 53 10.36 -10.77 -19.82
CA GLY A 53 9.21 -9.87 -19.81
C GLY A 53 9.21 -8.79 -18.72
N GLY A 54 10.27 -8.69 -17.92
CA GLY A 54 10.34 -7.79 -16.77
C GLY A 54 9.96 -8.47 -15.45
N ILE A 55 9.27 -7.73 -14.57
CA ILE A 55 8.87 -8.20 -13.23
C ILE A 55 7.85 -9.34 -13.35
N ASP A 56 8.05 -10.40 -12.55
CA ASP A 56 7.04 -11.43 -12.31
C ASP A 56 5.90 -10.84 -11.46
N ALA A 57 4.79 -10.53 -12.13
CA ALA A 57 3.62 -9.92 -11.49
C ALA A 57 2.96 -10.83 -10.44
N ALA A 58 2.98 -12.15 -10.64
CA ALA A 58 2.40 -13.07 -9.66
C ALA A 58 3.24 -13.07 -8.38
N HIS A 59 4.56 -13.18 -8.54
CA HIS A 59 5.47 -13.13 -7.40
C HIS A 59 5.46 -11.76 -6.68
N LEU A 60 5.29 -10.65 -7.41
CA LEU A 60 5.09 -9.34 -6.78
C LEU A 60 3.87 -9.35 -5.87
N LEU A 61 2.73 -9.84 -6.36
CA LEU A 61 1.47 -9.85 -5.59
C LEU A 61 1.52 -10.82 -4.41
N GLU A 62 2.18 -11.97 -4.56
CA GLU A 62 2.43 -12.93 -3.47
C GLU A 62 3.15 -12.29 -2.27
N GLN A 63 4.09 -11.38 -2.53
CA GLN A 63 4.78 -10.64 -1.46
C GLN A 63 3.98 -9.41 -0.98
N LEU A 64 3.37 -8.67 -1.91
CA LEU A 64 2.75 -7.38 -1.62
C LEU A 64 1.44 -7.51 -0.83
N LEU A 65 0.55 -8.42 -1.25
CA LEU A 65 -0.80 -8.49 -0.68
C LEU A 65 -0.82 -8.85 0.82
N PRO A 66 -0.07 -9.86 1.30
CA PRO A 66 0.00 -10.15 2.73
C PRO A 66 0.59 -8.97 3.52
N THR A 67 1.65 -8.34 2.98
CA THR A 67 2.29 -7.19 3.62
C THR A 67 1.32 -6.02 3.79
N VAL A 68 0.54 -5.69 2.74
CA VAL A 68 -0.43 -4.59 2.80
C VAL A 68 -1.57 -4.91 3.76
N ALA A 69 -2.05 -6.16 3.79
CA ALA A 69 -3.06 -6.58 4.76
C ALA A 69 -2.57 -6.37 6.20
N GLU A 70 -1.34 -6.78 6.50
CA GLU A 70 -0.73 -6.54 7.82
C GLU A 70 -0.58 -5.05 8.16
N LEU A 71 -0.32 -4.19 7.17
CA LEU A 71 -0.22 -2.75 7.39
C LEU A 71 -1.57 -2.09 7.65
N LEU A 72 -2.66 -2.61 7.06
CA LEU A 72 -4.02 -2.10 7.25
C LEU A 72 -4.62 -2.51 8.61
N GLU A 73 -4.06 -3.54 9.26
CA GLU A 73 -4.49 -4.02 10.57
C GLU A 73 -3.78 -3.31 11.75
N ARG A 74 -2.84 -2.41 11.48
CA ARG A 74 -2.07 -1.65 12.50
C ARG A 74 -2.71 -0.32 12.86
#